data_AF-A0A6B3HVT0-F1
#
_entry.id   AF-A0A6B3HVT0-F1
#
_cell.length_a   1.000
_cell.length_b   1.000
_cell.length_c   1.000
_cell.angle_alpha   90.00
_cell.angle_beta   90.00
_cell.angle_gamma   90.00
#
_symmetry.space_group_name_H-M   'P 1'
#
loop_
_entity.id
_entity.type
_entity.pdbx_description
1 polymer ?
#
loop_
_entity_poly.entity_id
_entity_poly.type
_entity_poly.pdbx_seq_one_letter_code
_entity_poly.pdbx_strand_id
1 'polypeptide(L)'
;SANAYPQLWAAANSPTSFAFVACSGATTASVASGQLGALDASTALVSVTAGGNDVGFADVMQDCVLGSEATCISSVNTAVGEM
;
A
#
# COMPACT_ATOMS: atom_id res chain seq x y z
N SER A 1 0.53 11.78 -5.00
CA SER A 1 -0.40 12.94 -4.96
C SER A 1 0.14 14.00 -4.02
N ALA A 2 -0.01 15.29 -4.33
CA ALA A 2 0.40 16.39 -3.45
C ALA A 2 -0.36 16.43 -2.11
N ASN A 3 -1.55 15.82 -2.05
CA ASN A 3 -2.39 15.77 -0.85
C ASN A 3 -2.23 14.46 -0.05
N ALA A 4 -1.27 13.61 -0.41
CA ALA A 4 -1.04 12.37 0.33
C ALA A 4 -0.42 12.66 1.71
N TYR A 5 -0.73 11.85 2.73
CA TYR A 5 -0.24 12.10 4.08
C TYR A 5 1.29 12.28 4.20
N PRO A 6 2.16 11.59 3.41
CA PRO A 6 3.60 11.84 3.50
C PRO A 6 3.98 13.23 2.99
N GLN A 7 3.30 13.72 1.96
CA GLN A 7 3.52 15.07 1.41
C GLN A 7 3.09 16.15 2.41
N LEU A 8 1.91 15.97 3.02
CA LEU A 8 1.41 16.89 4.05
C LEU A 8 2.33 16.89 5.28
N TRP A 9 2.82 15.72 5.70
CA TRP A 9 3.77 15.60 6.80
C TRP A 9 5.09 16.31 6.48
N ALA A 10 5.66 16.10 5.29
CA ALA A 10 6.92 16.75 4.90
C ALA A 10 6.79 18.28 4.85
N ALA A 11 5.68 18.80 4.30
CA ALA A 11 5.40 20.23 4.25
C ALA A 11 5.26 20.84 5.67
N ALA A 12 4.64 20.12 6.61
CA ALA A 12 4.44 20.59 7.97
C ALA A 12 5.70 20.48 8.86
N ASN A 13 6.64 19.57 8.55
CA ASN A 13 7.75 19.23 9.44
C ASN A 13 9.14 19.59 8.88
N SER A 14 9.24 19.98 7.59
CA SER A 14 10.48 20.40 6.94
C SER A 14 11.69 19.49 7.23
N PRO A 15 11.61 18.17 6.90
CA PRO A 15 12.73 17.26 7.11
C PRO A 15 13.94 17.68 6.26
N THR A 16 15.15 17.27 6.68
CA THR A 16 16.39 17.54 5.94
C THR A 16 16.39 16.97 4.52
N SER A 17 15.66 15.87 4.31
CA SER A 17 15.44 15.21 3.02
C SER A 17 14.09 14.51 3.03
N PHE A 18 13.47 14.38 1.85
CA PHE A 18 12.19 13.71 1.68
C PHE A 18 12.17 12.92 0.37
N ALA A 19 11.86 11.62 0.46
CA ALA A 19 11.65 10.75 -0.69
C ALA A 19 10.25 10.13 -0.61
N PHE A 20 9.46 10.28 -1.68
CA PHE A 20 8.12 9.70 -1.75
C PHE A 20 8.02 8.69 -2.89
N VAL A 21 8.17 7.41 -2.53
CA VAL A 21 8.24 6.29 -3.48
C VAL A 21 7.03 5.35 -3.40
N ALA A 22 5.99 5.70 -2.62
CA ALA A 22 4.78 4.91 -2.57
C ALA A 22 4.08 4.91 -3.94
N CYS A 23 3.61 3.74 -4.36
CA CYS A 23 2.99 3.52 -5.65
C CYS A 23 1.63 2.82 -5.48
N SER A 24 0.64 3.22 -6.28
CA SER A 24 -0.66 2.55 -6.32
C SER A 24 -0.48 1.10 -6.79
N GLY A 25 -1.21 0.17 -6.16
CA GLY A 25 -1.11 -1.26 -6.49
C GLY A 25 0.14 -1.96 -5.95
N ALA A 26 1.01 -1.27 -5.21
CA ALA A 26 2.20 -1.91 -4.65
C ALA A 26 1.82 -3.04 -3.67
N THR A 27 2.44 -4.21 -3.87
CA THR A 27 2.49 -5.33 -2.93
C THR A 27 3.72 -5.23 -2.03
N THR A 28 3.78 -5.99 -0.95
CA THR A 28 4.97 -6.10 -0.09
C THR A 28 6.21 -6.52 -0.88
N ALA A 29 6.08 -7.47 -1.81
CA ALA A 29 7.15 -7.89 -2.70
C ALA A 29 7.66 -6.73 -3.57
N SER A 30 6.76 -5.93 -4.15
CA SER A 30 7.15 -4.78 -4.98
C SER A 30 7.77 -3.64 -4.16
N VAL A 31 7.39 -3.49 -2.89
CA VAL A 31 8.06 -2.56 -1.96
C VAL A 31 9.49 -3.02 -1.76
N ALA A 32 9.70 -4.30 -1.42
CA ALA A 32 11.01 -4.87 -1.18
C ALA A 32 11.94 -4.76 -2.39
N SER A 33 11.44 -5.05 -3.59
CA SER A 33 12.26 -5.04 -4.81
C SER A 33 12.41 -3.67 -5.46
N GLY A 34 11.50 -2.73 -5.21
CA GLY A 34 11.38 -1.50 -6.00
C GLY A 34 11.39 -0.18 -5.23
N GLN A 35 11.14 -0.18 -3.92
CA GLN A 35 11.00 1.07 -3.14
C GLN A 35 12.08 1.25 -2.07
N LEU A 36 12.67 0.16 -1.56
CA LEU A 36 13.67 0.23 -0.49
C LEU A 36 14.99 0.88 -0.90
N GLY A 37 15.26 1.04 -2.21
CA GLY A 37 16.46 1.74 -2.71
C GLY A 37 16.54 3.23 -2.35
N ALA A 38 15.44 3.83 -1.87
CA ALA A 38 15.42 5.19 -1.34
C ALA A 38 15.95 5.30 0.10
N LEU A 39 16.17 4.18 0.78
CA LEU A 39 16.64 4.15 2.17
C LEU A 39 18.17 4.15 2.23
N ASP A 40 18.69 4.84 3.24
CA ASP A 40 20.11 4.82 3.60
C ASP A 40 20.28 4.82 5.12
N ALA A 41 21.53 4.75 5.58
CA ALA A 41 21.86 4.71 7.01
C ALA A 41 21.48 6.00 7.77
N SER A 42 21.19 7.11 7.09
CA SER A 42 20.75 8.38 7.68
C SER A 42 19.23 8.52 7.78
N THR A 43 18.48 7.58 7.21
CA THR A 43 17.01 7.62 7.21
C THR A 43 16.48 7.45 8.63
N ALA A 44 15.83 8.50 9.17
CA ALA A 44 15.35 8.53 10.55
C ALA A 44 13.85 8.20 10.71
N LEU A 45 13.06 8.26 9.63
CA LEU A 45 11.64 7.97 9.64
C LEU A 45 11.21 7.33 8.33
N VAL A 46 10.44 6.23 8.44
CA VAL A 46 9.79 5.55 7.33
C VAL A 46 8.31 5.41 7.67
N SER A 47 7.45 5.70 6.69
CA SER A 47 6.03 5.35 6.72
C SER A 47 5.73 4.44 5.55
N VAL A 48 4.98 3.37 5.78
CA VAL A 48 4.67 2.36 4.76
C VAL A 48 3.25 1.82 4.95
N THR A 49 2.53 1.66 3.85
CA THR A 49 1.25 0.97 3.78
C THR A 49 1.30 0.00 2.59
N ALA A 50 1.34 -1.30 2.87
CA ALA A 50 1.37 -2.38 1.90
C ALA A 50 0.66 -3.62 2.52
N GLY A 51 0.29 -4.61 1.70
CA GLY A 51 -0.41 -5.82 2.15
C GLY A 51 -1.80 -5.98 1.53
N GLY A 52 -2.57 -4.90 1.37
CA GLY A 52 -3.93 -4.98 0.82
C GLY A 52 -3.97 -5.51 -0.63
N ASN A 53 -2.99 -5.13 -1.45
CA ASN A 53 -2.87 -5.65 -2.82
C ASN A 53 -2.35 -7.08 -2.85
N ASP A 54 -1.57 -7.50 -1.83
CA ASP A 54 -1.05 -8.86 -1.70
C ASP A 54 -2.20 -9.86 -1.53
N VAL A 55 -3.22 -9.50 -0.74
CA VAL A 55 -4.43 -10.32 -0.52
C VAL A 55 -5.54 -10.07 -1.54
N GLY A 56 -5.26 -9.33 -2.62
CA GLY A 56 -6.22 -9.07 -3.69
C GLY A 56 -7.44 -8.23 -3.27
N PHE A 57 -7.32 -7.35 -2.25
CA PHE A 57 -8.47 -6.62 -1.69
C PHE A 57 -9.24 -5.79 -2.74
N ALA A 58 -8.54 -5.24 -3.74
CA ALA A 58 -9.19 -4.52 -4.84
C ALA A 58 -10.09 -5.42 -5.69
N ASP A 59 -9.70 -6.68 -5.89
CA ASP A 59 -10.50 -7.67 -6.62
C ASP A 59 -11.67 -8.16 -5.77
N VAL A 60 -11.46 -8.38 -4.46
CA VAL A 60 -12.54 -8.67 -3.51
C VAL A 60 -13.63 -7.60 -3.56
N MET A 61 -13.25 -6.32 -3.55
CA MET A 61 -14.22 -5.22 -3.63
C MET A 61 -14.96 -5.20 -4.98
N GLN A 62 -14.28 -5.52 -6.09
CA GLN A 62 -14.94 -5.63 -7.40
C GLN A 62 -15.95 -6.78 -7.42
N ASP A 63 -15.57 -7.95 -6.92
CA ASP A 63 -16.44 -9.12 -6.81
C ASP A 63 -17.67 -8.84 -5.94
N CYS A 64 -17.50 -8.12 -4.84
CA CYS A 64 -18.60 -7.77 -3.95
C CYS A 64 -19.55 -6.71 -4.51
N VAL A 65 -19.06 -5.80 -5.35
CA VAL A 65 -19.90 -4.74 -5.94
C VAL A 65 -20.56 -5.20 -7.25
N LEU A 66 -19.87 -5.99 -8.06
CA LEU A 66 -20.28 -6.35 -9.42
C LEU A 66 -20.78 -7.79 -9.54
N GLY A 67 -20.39 -8.67 -8.61
CA GLY A 67 -20.72 -10.10 -8.63
C GLY A 67 -21.93 -10.47 -7.78
N SER A 68 -22.06 -11.77 -7.52
CA SER A 68 -23.08 -12.30 -6.62
C SER A 68 -22.60 -12.30 -5.16
N GLU A 69 -23.52 -12.39 -4.20
CA GLU A 69 -23.18 -12.56 -2.79
C GLU A 69 -22.29 -13.79 -2.55
N ALA A 70 -22.56 -14.90 -3.25
CA ALA A 70 -21.73 -16.10 -3.16
C ALA A 70 -20.30 -15.88 -3.67
N THR A 71 -20.14 -15.11 -4.77
CA THR A 71 -18.83 -14.71 -5.30
C THR A 71 -18.10 -13.83 -4.29
N CYS A 72 -18.77 -12.81 -3.74
CA CYS A 72 -18.21 -11.93 -2.72
C CYS A 72 -17.69 -12.72 -1.51
N ILE A 73 -18.51 -13.60 -0.94
CA ILE A 73 -18.13 -14.42 0.22
C ILE A 73 -16.94 -15.32 -0.11
N SER A 74 -16.91 -15.93 -1.31
CA SER A 74 -15.78 -16.75 -1.77
C SER A 74 -14.48 -15.95 -1.81
N SER A 75 -14.51 -14.75 -2.39
CA SER A 75 -13.33 -13.88 -2.53
C SER A 75 -12.86 -13.34 -1.18
N VAL A 76 -13.78 -12.95 -0.29
CA VAL A 76 -13.45 -12.57 1.09
C VAL A 76 -12.77 -13.72 1.84
N ASN A 77 -13.33 -14.94 1.77
CA ASN A 77 -12.75 -16.10 2.46
C ASN A 77 -11.36 -16.45 1.92
N THR A 78 -11.15 -16.30 0.61
CA THR A 78 -9.84 -16.50 -0.02
C THR A 78 -8.83 -15.47 0.51
N ALA A 79 -9.17 -14.18 0.47
CA ALA A 79 -8.29 -13.11 0.96
C ALA A 79 -7.95 -13.24 2.46
N VAL A 80 -8.91 -13.67 3.28
CA VAL A 80 -8.68 -13.94 4.71
C VAL A 80 -7.77 -15.14 4.93
N GLY A 81 -7.82 -16.15 4.04
CA GLY A 81 -6.97 -17.34 4.12
C GLY A 81 -5.50 -17.10 3.77
N GLU A 82 -5.19 -15.99 3.11
CA GLU A 82 -3.81 -15.56 2.76
C GLU A 82 -3.12 -14.74 3.87
N MET A 83 -3.82 -14.46 4.98
CA MET A 83 -3.29 -13.74 6.15
C MET A 83 -2.57 -14.66 7.13
#